data_AF-A0A1G4FKL8-F1
#
_entry.id   AF-A0A1G4FKL8-F1
#
_cell.length_a   1.000
_cell.length_b   1.000
_cell.length_c   1.000
_cell.angle_alpha   90.00
_cell.angle_beta   90.00
_cell.angle_gamma   90.00
#
_symmetry.space_group_name_H-M   'P 1'
#
loop_
_entity.id
_entity.type
_entity.pdbx_description
1 polymer ?
#
loop_
_entity_poly.entity_id
_entity_poly.type
_entity_poly.pdbx_seq_one_letter_code
_entity_poly.pdbx_strand_id
1 'polypeptide(L)' 'MNRIIKQKLNLKEVSSEDLNAALEKVGKDMVYNYFLFGNDVTYEIFLEDLKKRLNLTK' A
#
# COMPACT_ATOMS: atom_id res chain seq x y z
N MET A 1 -9.80 0.22 -9.83
CA MET A 1 -8.85 0.34 -8.69
C MET A 1 -7.80 1.43 -8.84
N ASN A 2 -7.26 1.70 -10.03
CA ASN A 2 -6.06 2.54 -10.20
C ASN A 2 -6.23 4.07 -10.03
N ARG A 3 -7.46 4.61 -10.05
CA ARG A 3 -7.69 6.08 -10.11
C ARG A 3 -7.63 6.79 -8.74
N ILE A 4 -8.07 6.12 -7.67
CA ILE A 4 -8.13 6.71 -6.31
C ILE A 4 -6.73 6.75 -5.67
N ILE A 5 -5.96 5.67 -5.83
CA ILE A 5 -4.59 5.58 -5.29
C ILE A 5 -3.68 6.62 -5.96
N LYS A 6 -3.78 6.79 -7.28
CA LYS A 6 -3.03 7.81 -8.04
C LYS A 6 -3.37 9.26 -7.66
N GLN A 7 -4.54 9.53 -7.06
CA GLN A 7 -4.89 10.87 -6.59
C GLN A 7 -4.34 11.17 -5.20
N LYS A 8 -4.22 10.15 -4.34
CA LYS A 8 -3.68 10.32 -2.97
C LYS A 8 -2.17 10.12 -2.87
N LEU A 9 -1.55 9.43 -3.84
CA LEU A 9 -0.12 9.16 -3.91
C LEU A 9 0.46 9.76 -5.18
N ASN A 10 1.53 10.54 -5.07
CA ASN A 10 2.28 11.00 -6.24
C ASN A 10 3.12 9.85 -6.81
N LEU A 11 2.51 9.06 -7.68
CA LEU A 11 3.12 7.87 -8.30
C LEU A 11 3.83 8.19 -9.63
N LYS A 12 4.08 9.46 -9.95
CA LYS A 12 4.65 9.85 -11.27
C LYS A 12 6.00 9.20 -11.57
N GLU A 13 6.79 8.94 -10.54
CA GLU A 13 8.14 8.36 -10.65
C GLU A 13 8.17 6.89 -10.25
N VAL A 14 7.03 6.29 -9.89
CA VAL A 14 6.93 4.89 -9.49
C VAL A 14 6.62 4.04 -10.71
N SER A 15 7.47 3.05 -10.98
CA SER A 15 7.21 2.10 -12.07
C SER A 15 5.99 1.23 -11.76
N SER A 16 5.35 0.70 -12.80
CA SER A 16 4.19 -0.20 -12.59
C SER A 16 4.60 -1.50 -11.87
N GLU A 17 5.83 -1.96 -12.05
CA GLU A 17 6.38 -3.15 -11.40
C GLU A 17 6.60 -2.90 -9.90
N ASP A 18 7.21 -1.77 -9.53
CA ASP A 18 7.40 -1.39 -8.13
C ASP A 18 6.07 -1.21 -7.41
N LEU A 19 5.09 -0.60 -8.10
CA LEU A 19 3.73 -0.45 -7.56
C LEU A 19 3.08 -1.81 -7.31
N ASN A 20 3.16 -2.73 -8.26
CA ASN A 20 2.58 -4.06 -8.11
C ASN A 20 3.27 -4.85 -6.99
N ALA A 21 4.60 -4.81 -6.92
CA ALA A 21 5.36 -5.45 -5.86
C ALA A 21 5.01 -4.88 -4.47
N ALA A 22 4.87 -3.56 -4.36
CA ALA A 22 4.47 -2.91 -3.12
C ALA A 22 3.04 -3.29 -2.72
N LEU A 23 2.09 -3.29 -3.67
CA LEU A 23 0.70 -3.69 -3.43
C LEU A 23 0.59 -5.14 -2.97
N GLU A 24 1.33 -6.06 -3.59
CA GLU A 24 1.33 -7.47 -3.21
C GLU A 24 1.83 -7.65 -1.77
N LYS A 25 2.91 -6.94 -1.42
CA LYS A 25 3.50 -7.01 -0.09
C LYS A 25 2.59 -6.39 0.98
N VAL A 26 1.98 -5.23 0.72
CA VAL A 26 1.00 -4.62 1.65
C VAL A 26 -0.22 -5.52 1.81
N GLY A 27 -0.74 -6.06 0.71
CA GLY A 27 -1.91 -6.94 0.74
C GLY A 27 -1.67 -8.20 1.58
N LYS A 28 -0.51 -8.84 1.43
CA LYS A 28 -0.11 -9.98 2.28
C LYS A 28 -0.05 -9.60 3.75
N ASP A 29 0.55 -8.47 4.09
CA ASP A 29 0.68 -8.03 5.48
C ASP A 29 -0.67 -7.67 6.10
N MET A 30 -1.62 -7.11 5.34
CA MET A 30 -2.99 -6.91 5.80
C MET A 30 -3.69 -8.23 6.11
N VAL A 31 -3.57 -9.20 5.21
CA VAL A 31 -4.13 -10.54 5.39
C VAL A 31 -3.54 -11.21 6.63
N TYR A 32 -2.22 -11.16 6.81
CA TYR A 32 -1.57 -11.68 8.00
C TYR A 32 -2.00 -10.96 9.27
N ASN A 33 -2.09 -9.63 9.26
CA ASN A 33 -2.50 -8.85 10.43
C ASN A 33 -3.92 -9.20 10.88
N TYR A 34 -4.84 -9.37 9.93
CA TYR A 34 -6.20 -9.78 10.22
C TYR A 34 -6.24 -11.22 10.75
N PHE A 35 -5.62 -12.18 10.05
CA PHE A 35 -5.71 -13.60 10.42
C PHE A 35 -4.94 -13.97 11.70
N LEU A 36 -3.77 -13.36 11.94
CA LEU A 36 -2.92 -13.71 13.07
C LEU A 36 -3.22 -12.90 14.32
N PHE A 37 -3.66 -11.64 14.16
CA PHE A 37 -3.81 -10.70 15.28
C PHE A 37 -5.22 -10.14 15.44
N GLY A 38 -6.15 -10.45 14.52
CA GLY A 38 -7.51 -9.90 14.56
C GLY A 38 -7.57 -8.39 14.35
N ASN A 39 -6.50 -7.80 13.82
CA ASN A 39 -6.42 -6.36 13.61
C ASN A 39 -7.05 -5.99 12.26
N ASP A 40 -8.11 -5.20 12.30
CA ASP A 40 -8.66 -4.57 11.10
C ASP A 40 -7.69 -3.51 10.59
N VAL A 41 -7.38 -3.59 9.29
CA VAL A 41 -6.54 -2.58 8.62
C VAL A 41 -7.43 -1.62 7.86
N THR A 42 -7.44 -0.35 8.29
CA THR A 42 -8.21 0.69 7.61
C THR A 42 -7.55 1.12 6.30
N TYR A 43 -8.32 1.81 5.46
CA TYR A 43 -7.82 2.35 4.20
C TYR A 43 -6.68 3.36 4.40
N GLU A 44 -6.68 4.14 5.48
CA GLU A 44 -5.60 5.06 5.82
C GLU A 44 -4.29 4.31 6.12
N ILE A 45 -4.35 3.24 6.94
CA ILE A 45 -3.18 2.43 7.28
C ILE A 45 -2.61 1.77 6.03
N PHE A 46 -3.47 1.24 5.15
CA PHE A 46 -3.08 0.71 3.85
C PHE A 46 -2.29 1.74 3.02
N LEU A 47 -2.77 2.98 2.95
CA LEU A 47 -2.10 4.03 2.19
C LEU A 47 -0.76 4.46 2.80
N GLU A 48 -0.64 4.48 4.13
CA GLU A 48 0.63 4.77 4.80
C GLU A 48 1.67 3.68 4.55
N ASP A 49 1.29 2.42 4.67
CA ASP A 49 2.21 1.31 4.42
C ASP A 49 2.62 1.22 2.95
N LEU A 50 1.70 1.53 2.03
CA LEU A 50 2.02 1.65 0.62
C LEU A 50 2.99 2.81 0.34
N LYS A 51 2.82 3.97 0.99
CA LYS A 51 3.79 5.09 0.91
C LYS A 51 5.18 4.69 1.37
N LYS A 52 5.28 4.01 2.52
CA LYS A 52 6.55 3.56 3.09
C LYS A 52 7.27 2.62 2.14
N ARG A 53 6.58 1.63 1.57
CA ARG A 53 7.20 0.65 0.64
C ARG A 53 7.63 1.26 -0.68
N LEU A 54 6.93 2.30 -1.14
CA LEU A 54 7.29 3.04 -2.34
C LEU A 54 8.29 4.17 -2.08
N ASN A 55 8.83 4.29 -0.85
CA ASN A 55 9.73 5.36 -0.44
C ASN A 55 9.20 6.77 -0.77
N LEU A 56 7.88 6.96 -0.64
CA LEU A 56 7.21 8.25 -0.87
C LEU A 56 7.12 9.12 0.39
N THR A 57 7.75 8.67 1.47
CA THR A 57 7.90 9.41 2.72
C THR A 57 9.09 10.35 2.56
N LYS A 58 8.81 11.64 2.32
CA LYS A 58 9.80 12.71 2.46
C LYS A 58 10.07 12.99 3.93
#